data_AF-A0A7S2VLK2-F1
#
_entry.id   AF-A0A7S2VLK2-F1
#
_cell.length_a   1.000
_cell.length_b   1.000
_cell.length_c   1.000
_cell.angle_alpha   90.00
_cell.angle_beta   90.00
_cell.angle_gamma   90.00
#
_symmetry.space_group_name_H-M   'P 1'
#
loop_
_entity.id
_entity.type
_entity.pdbx_description
1 polymer ?
#
loop_
_entity_poly.entity_id
_entity_poly.type
_entity_poly.pdbx_seq_one_letter_code
_entity_poly.pdbx_strand_id
1 'polypeptide(L)'
;LGPPGGFQAPHDPPKLTKEKAIAMLDDLIAGLSKGDFQAKLRRAMRAAGSDTKKIVKARQAACMEVQIPVVANYGFEASFTGVLRSTQAFTKELNADAEVSQKSNTVFWLIDPVIQASSPVPTGPAAVALKTTVELRLP
;
A
#
# COMPACT_ATOMS: atom_id res chain seq x y z
N LEU A 1 -22.60 0.12 37.72
CA LEU A 1 -22.74 -0.17 36.27
C LEU A 1 -22.06 0.95 35.51
N GLY A 2 -20.79 0.77 35.14
CA GLY A 2 -20.10 1.69 34.23
C GLY A 2 -20.37 1.30 32.77
N PRO A 3 -20.34 2.22 31.81
CA PRO A 3 -20.57 1.88 30.41
C PRO A 3 -19.47 0.96 29.87
N PRO A 4 -19.82 -0.08 29.09
CA PRO A 4 -18.86 -0.92 28.38
C PRO A 4 -18.51 -0.28 27.04
N GLY A 5 -17.21 -0.19 26.74
CA GLY A 5 -16.72 0.30 25.45
C GLY A 5 -16.01 1.64 25.59
N GLY A 6 -14.75 1.59 26.02
CA GLY A 6 -13.85 2.73 25.95
C GLY A 6 -13.70 3.15 24.49
N PHE A 7 -14.22 4.33 24.15
CA PHE A 7 -13.73 5.10 23.03
C PHE A 7 -12.24 5.39 23.31
N GLN A 8 -11.34 4.66 22.67
CA GLN A 8 -9.93 5.04 22.68
C GLN A 8 -9.81 6.37 21.92
N ALA A 9 -9.46 7.42 22.66
CA ALA A 9 -9.08 8.72 22.13
C ALA A 9 -7.78 8.58 21.27
N PRO A 10 -7.40 9.58 20.45
CA PRO A 10 -6.46 9.40 19.37
C PRO A 10 -5.06 9.15 19.93
N HIS A 11 -4.64 7.89 19.91
CA HIS A 11 -3.24 7.55 20.10
C HIS A 11 -2.47 8.08 18.89
N ASP A 12 -1.29 8.65 19.15
CA ASP A 12 -0.33 8.97 18.10
C ASP A 12 -0.22 7.78 17.13
N PRO A 13 -0.14 8.02 15.82
CA PRO A 13 -0.02 6.93 14.86
C PRO A 13 1.16 6.02 15.27
N PRO A 14 1.00 4.69 15.21
CA PRO A 14 2.05 3.78 15.61
C PRO A 14 3.35 4.09 14.87
N LYS A 15 4.44 4.28 15.62
CA LYS A 15 5.78 4.37 15.00
C LYS A 15 6.18 2.99 14.48
N LEU A 16 6.49 2.93 13.20
CA LEU A 16 6.96 1.73 12.54
C LEU A 16 8.45 1.52 12.90
N THR A 17 8.82 0.36 13.43
CA THR A 17 10.23 -0.06 13.47
C THR A 17 10.60 -0.69 12.13
N LYS A 18 11.89 -0.91 11.86
CA LYS A 18 12.33 -1.61 10.64
C LYS A 18 11.67 -2.99 10.51
N GLU A 19 11.65 -3.76 11.61
CA GLU A 19 11.11 -5.12 11.62
C GLU A 19 9.61 -5.12 11.33
N LYS A 20 8.87 -4.18 11.94
CA LYS A 20 7.43 -4.00 11.66
C LYS A 20 7.18 -3.52 10.23
N ALA A 21 8.06 -2.68 9.69
CA ALA A 21 7.97 -2.19 8.31
C ALA A 21 8.13 -3.34 7.32
N ILE A 22 9.15 -4.18 7.51
CA ILE A 22 9.40 -5.36 6.69
C ILE A 22 8.22 -6.34 6.78
N ALA A 23 7.78 -6.68 7.99
CA ALA A 23 6.67 -7.59 8.19
C ALA A 23 5.37 -7.09 7.52
N MET A 24 5.06 -5.80 7.68
CA MET A 24 3.90 -5.20 7.01
C MET A 24 4.02 -5.28 5.49
N LEU A 25 5.19 -4.95 4.95
CA LEU A 25 5.42 -5.02 3.51
C LEU A 25 5.32 -6.47 3.00
N ASP A 26 5.78 -7.45 3.76
CA ASP A 26 5.63 -8.87 3.42
C ASP A 26 4.17 -9.31 3.39
N ASP A 27 3.37 -8.91 4.38
CA ASP A 27 1.93 -9.19 4.38
C ASP A 27 1.20 -8.52 3.20
N LEU A 28 1.58 -7.26 2.90
CA LEU A 28 1.07 -6.56 1.72
C LEU A 28 1.47 -7.28 0.43
N ILE A 29 2.73 -7.68 0.28
CA ILE A 29 3.22 -8.43 -0.88
C ILE A 29 2.46 -9.76 -0.99
N ALA A 30 2.30 -10.51 0.10
CA ALA A 30 1.60 -11.79 0.12
C ALA A 30 0.13 -11.65 -0.30
N GLY A 31 -0.55 -10.58 0.12
CA GLY A 31 -1.93 -10.31 -0.29
C GLY A 31 -2.05 -9.80 -1.72
N LEU A 32 -1.22 -8.84 -2.10
CA LEU A 32 -1.26 -8.17 -3.40
C LEU A 32 -0.68 -9.04 -4.52
N SER A 33 0.15 -10.03 -4.24
CA SER A 33 0.69 -10.94 -5.26
C SER A 33 -0.26 -12.08 -5.65
N LYS A 34 -1.37 -12.27 -4.93
CA LYS A 34 -2.30 -13.37 -5.22
C LYS A 34 -2.91 -13.24 -6.62
N GLY A 35 -3.02 -14.36 -7.33
CA GLY A 35 -3.48 -14.39 -8.71
C GLY A 35 -4.92 -13.88 -8.89
N ASP A 36 -5.80 -14.19 -7.94
CA ASP A 36 -7.19 -13.72 -7.90
C ASP A 36 -7.29 -12.20 -7.69
N PHE A 37 -6.52 -11.65 -6.74
CA PHE A 37 -6.40 -10.21 -6.55
C PHE A 37 -5.87 -9.52 -7.82
N GLN A 38 -4.79 -10.03 -8.39
CA GLN A 38 -4.18 -9.46 -9.60
C GLN A 38 -5.15 -9.49 -10.80
N ALA A 39 -5.91 -10.57 -10.96
CA ALA A 39 -6.97 -10.65 -11.97
C ALA A 39 -8.10 -9.63 -11.73
N LYS A 40 -8.50 -9.44 -10.46
CA LYS A 40 -9.50 -8.44 -10.06
C LYS A 40 -9.03 -7.01 -10.33
N LEU A 41 -7.81 -6.66 -9.93
CA LEU A 41 -7.22 -5.34 -10.14
C LEU A 41 -7.19 -4.97 -11.62
N ARG A 42 -6.66 -5.88 -12.46
CA ARG A 42 -6.63 -5.67 -13.93
C ARG A 42 -8.03 -5.52 -14.53
N ARG A 43 -9.01 -6.33 -14.08
CA ARG A 43 -10.39 -6.21 -14.54
C ARG A 43 -11.01 -4.87 -14.16
N ALA A 44 -10.82 -4.43 -12.92
CA ALA A 44 -11.35 -3.15 -12.43
C ALA A 44 -10.77 -1.96 -13.22
N MET A 45 -9.46 -1.95 -13.47
CA MET A 45 -8.82 -0.90 -14.26
C MET A 45 -9.23 -0.92 -15.74
N ARG A 46 -9.37 -2.11 -16.36
CA ARG A 46 -9.89 -2.19 -17.73
C ARG A 46 -11.33 -1.69 -17.86
N ALA A 47 -12.18 -1.98 -16.88
CA ALA A 47 -13.57 -1.52 -16.87
C ALA A 47 -13.69 0.02 -16.76
N ALA A 48 -12.67 0.68 -16.19
CA ALA A 48 -12.59 2.14 -16.14
C ALA A 48 -12.25 2.78 -17.50
N GLY A 49 -11.78 2.01 -18.49
CA GLY A 49 -11.42 2.50 -19.82
C GLY A 49 -10.21 3.43 -19.78
N SER A 50 -10.29 4.56 -20.50
CA SER A 50 -9.25 5.60 -20.54
C SER A 50 -9.44 6.73 -19.54
N ASP A 51 -10.48 6.66 -18.69
CA ASP A 51 -10.76 7.70 -17.69
C ASP A 51 -9.82 7.52 -16.49
N THR A 52 -8.80 8.37 -16.42
CA THR A 52 -7.79 8.37 -15.37
C THR A 52 -8.41 8.44 -13.96
N LYS A 53 -9.48 9.20 -13.75
CA LYS A 53 -10.11 9.33 -12.43
C LYS A 53 -10.80 8.03 -12.05
N LYS A 54 -11.47 7.36 -13.00
CA LYS A 54 -12.07 6.04 -12.76
C LYS A 54 -11.01 4.97 -12.54
N ILE A 55 -9.89 5.00 -13.26
CA ILE A 55 -8.76 4.08 -13.05
C ILE A 55 -8.21 4.23 -11.63
N VAL A 56 -7.94 5.46 -11.18
CA VAL A 56 -7.43 5.73 -9.83
C VAL A 56 -8.38 5.20 -8.76
N LYS A 57 -9.69 5.49 -8.89
CA LYS A 57 -10.71 4.99 -7.95
C LYS A 57 -10.82 3.46 -7.96
N ALA A 58 -10.78 2.84 -9.14
CA ALA A 58 -10.86 1.39 -9.28
C ALA A 58 -9.65 0.68 -8.65
N ARG A 59 -8.44 1.21 -8.89
CA ARG A 59 -7.20 0.74 -8.26
C ARG A 59 -7.27 0.88 -6.75
N GLN A 60 -7.65 2.06 -6.26
CA GLN A 60 -7.78 2.33 -4.83
C GLN A 60 -8.76 1.34 -4.19
N ALA A 61 -9.99 1.23 -4.70
CA ALA A 61 -11.00 0.34 -4.16
C ALA A 61 -10.53 -1.12 -4.10
N ALA A 62 -9.89 -1.62 -5.16
CA ALA A 62 -9.35 -2.97 -5.19
C ALA A 62 -8.24 -3.17 -4.14
N CYS A 63 -7.29 -2.23 -4.02
CA CYS A 63 -6.17 -2.34 -3.08
C CYS A 63 -6.63 -2.26 -1.62
N MET A 64 -7.66 -1.45 -1.33
CA MET A 64 -8.17 -1.28 0.03
C MET A 64 -8.68 -2.57 0.67
N GLU A 65 -9.20 -3.51 -0.11
CA GLU A 65 -9.63 -4.83 0.39
C GLU A 65 -8.48 -5.64 0.99
N VAL A 66 -7.25 -5.41 0.52
CA VAL A 66 -6.04 -6.04 1.05
C VAL A 66 -5.37 -5.14 2.09
N GLN A 67 -5.25 -3.84 1.81
CA GLN A 67 -4.50 -2.91 2.65
C GLN A 67 -5.16 -2.68 4.01
N ILE A 68 -6.49 -2.52 4.08
CA ILE A 68 -7.21 -2.28 5.34
C ILE A 68 -6.92 -3.36 6.39
N PRO A 69 -7.18 -4.66 6.13
CA PRO A 69 -6.96 -5.69 7.13
C PRO A 69 -5.48 -5.84 7.48
N VAL A 70 -4.57 -5.62 6.52
CA VAL A 70 -3.13 -5.69 6.79
C VAL A 70 -2.71 -4.57 7.74
N VAL A 71 -2.97 -3.29 7.44
CA VAL A 71 -2.50 -2.18 8.27
C VAL A 71 -3.10 -2.21 9.68
N ALA A 72 -4.33 -2.74 9.81
CA ALA A 72 -4.97 -2.94 11.10
C ALA A 72 -4.16 -3.85 12.05
N ASN A 73 -3.52 -4.90 11.51
CA ASN A 73 -2.67 -5.81 12.28
C ASN A 73 -1.40 -5.13 12.83
N TYR A 74 -1.04 -3.97 12.28
CA TYR A 74 0.13 -3.18 12.70
C TYR A 74 -0.25 -1.95 13.54
N GLY A 75 -1.50 -1.88 14.01
CA GLY A 75 -1.99 -0.84 14.91
C GLY A 75 -2.55 0.40 14.21
N PHE A 76 -2.70 0.38 12.89
CA PHE A 76 -3.39 1.45 12.17
C PHE A 76 -4.91 1.22 12.20
N GLU A 77 -5.67 2.28 11.97
CA GLU A 77 -7.13 2.18 11.87
C GLU A 77 -7.52 1.29 10.67
N ALA A 78 -8.54 0.46 10.82
CA ALA A 78 -9.09 -0.36 9.74
C ALA A 78 -9.94 0.48 8.77
N SER A 79 -9.34 1.51 8.17
CA SER A 79 -10.02 2.50 7.32
C SER A 79 -9.09 3.09 6.27
N PHE A 80 -9.65 3.93 5.38
CA PHE A 80 -8.85 4.72 4.44
C PHE A 80 -7.83 5.61 5.13
N THR A 81 -8.23 6.26 6.22
CA THR A 81 -7.36 7.10 7.04
C THR A 81 -6.20 6.29 7.61
N GLY A 82 -6.45 5.07 8.08
CA GLY A 82 -5.40 4.19 8.57
C GLY A 82 -4.38 3.77 7.51
N VAL A 83 -4.83 3.46 6.29
CA VAL A 83 -3.93 3.17 5.16
C VAL A 83 -3.09 4.39 4.75
N LEU A 84 -3.68 5.59 4.78
CA LEU A 84 -2.92 6.82 4.52
C LEU A 84 -1.85 7.04 5.61
N ARG A 85 -2.23 6.89 6.88
CA ARG A 85 -1.31 7.02 8.03
C ARG A 85 -0.21 5.96 8.02
N SER A 86 -0.51 4.73 7.61
CA SER A 86 0.51 3.68 7.50
C SER A 86 1.55 4.02 6.45
N THR A 87 1.13 4.62 5.33
CA THR A 87 2.04 5.09 4.28
C THR A 87 2.97 6.20 4.81
N GLN A 88 2.43 7.13 5.61
CA GLN A 88 3.20 8.21 6.24
C GLN A 88 4.17 7.73 7.32
N ALA A 89 3.92 6.57 7.93
CA ALA A 89 4.79 5.99 8.95
C ALA A 89 6.13 5.47 8.40
N PHE A 90 6.25 5.27 7.07
CA PHE A 90 7.53 4.97 6.43
C PHE A 90 8.37 6.24 6.30
N THR A 91 9.16 6.54 7.33
CA THR A 91 10.03 7.73 7.36
C THR A 91 11.16 7.65 6.34
N LYS A 92 11.92 8.75 6.17
CA LYS A 92 13.09 8.79 5.28
C LYS A 92 14.14 7.77 5.70
N GLU A 93 14.36 7.61 7.00
CA GLU A 93 15.34 6.69 7.58
C GLU A 93 14.95 5.23 7.32
N LEU A 94 13.66 4.89 7.49
CA LEU A 94 13.17 3.55 7.15
C LEU A 94 13.28 3.27 5.65
N ASN A 95 12.90 4.23 4.80
CA ASN A 95 13.01 4.07 3.34
C ASN A 95 14.46 4.02 2.84
N ALA A 96 15.45 4.46 3.64
CA ALA A 96 16.86 4.34 3.30
C ALA A 96 17.39 2.91 3.53
N ASP A 97 16.67 2.08 4.30
CA ASP A 97 17.01 0.68 4.45
C ASP A 97 16.77 -0.08 3.14
N ALA A 98 17.78 -0.85 2.72
CA ALA A 98 17.78 -1.55 1.43
C ALA A 98 16.62 -2.54 1.28
N GLU A 99 16.28 -3.26 2.35
CA GLU A 99 15.23 -4.27 2.34
C GLU A 99 13.84 -3.62 2.36
N VAL A 100 13.65 -2.59 3.20
CA VAL A 100 12.40 -1.81 3.22
C VAL A 100 12.14 -1.14 1.87
N SER A 101 13.17 -0.55 1.27
CA SER A 101 13.08 0.08 -0.05
C SER A 101 12.70 -0.93 -1.13
N GLN A 102 13.37 -2.09 -1.17
CA GLN A 102 13.07 -3.16 -2.11
C GLN A 102 11.61 -3.61 -2.00
N LYS A 103 11.15 -3.95 -0.79
CA LYS A 103 9.78 -4.45 -0.58
C LYS A 103 8.73 -3.37 -0.86
N SER A 104 9.01 -2.10 -0.55
CA SER A 104 8.15 -0.96 -0.91
C SER A 104 8.00 -0.82 -2.42
N ASN A 105 9.09 -1.00 -3.17
CA ASN A 105 9.05 -1.00 -4.63
C ASN A 105 8.25 -2.19 -5.17
N THR A 106 8.36 -3.37 -4.56
CA THR A 106 7.54 -4.54 -4.92
C THR A 106 6.06 -4.27 -4.69
N VAL A 107 5.66 -3.69 -3.55
CA VAL A 107 4.26 -3.30 -3.28
C VAL A 107 3.77 -2.31 -4.34
N PHE A 108 4.57 -1.29 -4.67
CA PHE A 108 4.23 -0.30 -5.68
C PHE A 108 4.03 -0.94 -7.08
N TRP A 109 4.91 -1.86 -7.47
CA TRP A 109 4.78 -2.63 -8.71
C TRP A 109 3.52 -3.52 -8.70
N LEU A 110 3.18 -4.14 -7.57
CA LEU A 110 2.01 -5.02 -7.45
C LEU A 110 0.67 -4.29 -7.59
N ILE A 111 0.59 -3.01 -7.22
CA ILE A 111 -0.66 -2.24 -7.31
C ILE A 111 -0.85 -1.53 -8.65
N ASP A 112 0.12 -1.58 -9.56
CA ASP A 112 0.06 -0.88 -10.85
C ASP A 112 0.30 -1.81 -12.05
N PRO A 113 -0.77 -2.38 -12.64
CA PRO A 113 -0.69 -3.20 -13.84
C PRO A 113 -0.05 -2.51 -15.05
N VAL A 114 -0.03 -1.19 -15.13
CA VAL A 114 0.65 -0.47 -16.22
C VAL A 114 2.16 -0.64 -16.06
N ILE A 115 2.66 -0.45 -14.85
CA ILE A 115 4.08 -0.66 -14.53
C ILE A 115 4.46 -2.14 -14.69
N GLN A 116 3.60 -3.07 -14.28
CA GLN A 116 3.84 -4.51 -14.48
C GLN A 116 4.03 -4.89 -15.95
N ALA A 117 3.30 -4.23 -16.85
CA ALA A 117 3.40 -4.49 -18.28
C ALA A 117 4.68 -3.89 -18.90
N SER A 118 5.24 -2.83 -18.31
CA SER A 118 6.40 -2.11 -18.85
C SER A 118 7.72 -2.38 -18.12
N SER A 119 7.70 -3.11 -17.01
CA SER A 119 8.88 -3.28 -16.15
C SER A 119 8.89 -4.63 -15.44
N PRO A 120 10.07 -5.27 -15.28
CA PRO A 120 10.18 -6.52 -14.55
C PRO A 120 9.83 -6.31 -13.07
N VAL A 121 9.55 -7.42 -12.38
CA VAL A 121 9.40 -7.42 -10.92
C VAL A 121 10.67 -6.81 -10.30
N PRO A 122 10.57 -5.88 -9.33
CA PRO A 122 11.72 -5.34 -8.64
C PRO A 122 12.53 -6.45 -7.95
N THR A 123 13.73 -6.74 -8.45
CA THR A 123 14.70 -7.66 -7.84
C THR A 123 15.91 -6.87 -7.34
N GLY A 124 16.07 -6.78 -6.01
CA GLY A 124 17.21 -6.13 -5.36
C GLY A 124 16.98 -4.68 -4.89
N PRO A 125 17.95 -4.11 -4.16
CA PRO A 125 17.83 -2.81 -3.49
C PRO A 125 17.95 -1.60 -4.44
N ALA A 126 18.35 -1.83 -5.69
CA ALA A 126 18.62 -0.80 -6.70
C ALA A 126 17.52 -0.68 -7.76
N ALA A 127 16.28 -1.08 -7.47
CA ALA A 127 15.14 -0.71 -8.33
C ALA A 127 14.90 0.81 -8.20
N VAL A 128 15.68 1.56 -8.95
CA VAL A 128 15.78 3.02 -8.99
C VAL A 128 14.41 3.67 -9.24
N ALA A 129 14.08 4.64 -8.38
CA ALA A 129 13.26 5.82 -8.62
C ALA A 129 11.95 5.64 -9.42
N LEU A 130 10.94 5.02 -8.81
CA LEU A 130 9.54 5.18 -9.25
C LEU A 130 8.74 6.18 -8.39
N LYS A 131 9.42 7.03 -7.61
CA LYS A 131 8.77 8.10 -6.84
C LYS A 131 8.45 9.37 -7.65
N THR A 132 8.80 9.46 -8.95
CA THR A 132 8.62 10.71 -9.73
C THR A 132 7.46 10.71 -10.73
N THR A 133 6.47 9.81 -10.63
CA THR A 133 5.35 9.81 -11.61
C THR A 133 3.95 9.89 -10.99
N VAL A 134 3.80 9.74 -9.67
CA VAL A 134 2.45 9.77 -9.04
C VAL A 134 2.13 11.09 -8.31
N GLU A 135 3.11 11.93 -7.97
CA GLU A 135 2.83 13.26 -7.37
C GLU A 135 2.21 14.30 -8.31
N LEU A 136 1.92 13.96 -9.58
CA LEU A 136 1.40 14.92 -10.57
C LEU A 136 0.04 14.54 -11.18
N ARG A 137 -0.77 13.70 -10.51
CA ARG A 137 -2.12 13.39 -11.01
C ARG A 137 -3.17 13.09 -9.96
N LEU A 138 -3.32 13.98 -8.98
CA LEU A 138 -4.62 14.26 -8.35
C LEU A 138 -4.86 15.78 -8.47
N PRO A 139 -6.05 16.21 -8.92
CA PRO A 139 -6.39 17.63 -9.03
C PRO A 139 -6.46 18.32 -7.68
#